data_AF-A0AAU0Q6P0-F1
#
_entry.id   AF-A0AAU0Q6P0-F1
#
_cell.length_a   1.000
_cell.length_b   1.000
_cell.length_c   1.000
_cell.angle_alpha   90.00
_cell.angle_beta   90.00
_cell.angle_gamma   90.00
#
_symmetry.space_group_name_H-M   'P 1'
#
loop_
_entity.id
_entity.type
_entity.pdbx_description
1 polymer ?
#
loop_
_entity_poly.entity_id
_entity_poly.type
_entity_poly.pdbx_seq_one_letter_code
_entity_poly.pdbx_strand_id
1 'polypeptide(L)'
;MLPGPGARRLTLGIIPEGGAHIDVPRKTVGAWQTADTMGIFQALPDVWGGWRTECWEDRFEEQLIRCNGALRLPELDLAAGMDSAREWLRDRIFQRFSDSPAGQILKLSELLADVGPGLVVSDDAVTNGGARPNNEEWARFVAACDLVRGAHAESA
;
A
#
# COMPACT_ATOMS: atom_id res chain seq x y z
N MET A 1 -20.35 11.11 -30.61
CA MET A 1 -19.83 9.76 -30.95
C MET A 1 -19.87 8.96 -29.66
N LEU A 2 -20.67 7.90 -29.59
CA LEU A 2 -20.69 7.03 -28.40
C LEU A 2 -19.39 6.20 -28.41
N PRO A 3 -18.79 5.91 -27.24
CA PRO A 3 -17.66 5.00 -27.18
C PRO A 3 -18.04 3.69 -27.87
N GLY A 4 -17.13 3.17 -28.70
CA GLY A 4 -17.30 1.89 -29.37
C GLY A 4 -17.44 0.74 -28.36
N PRO A 5 -17.68 -0.49 -28.82
CA PRO A 5 -17.76 -1.64 -27.93
C PRO A 5 -16.47 -1.75 -27.11
N GLY A 6 -16.59 -1.63 -25.78
CA GLY A 6 -15.46 -1.74 -24.86
C GLY A 6 -14.87 -3.16 -24.85
N ALA A 7 -13.64 -3.28 -24.33
CA ALA A 7 -12.99 -4.57 -24.17
C ALA A 7 -13.83 -5.47 -23.24
N ARG A 8 -14.13 -6.69 -23.69
CA ARG A 8 -14.91 -7.68 -22.91
C ARG A 8 -14.09 -8.41 -21.85
N ARG A 9 -12.77 -8.45 -22.02
CA ARG A 9 -11.81 -9.04 -21.10
C ARG A 9 -10.52 -8.24 -21.19
N LEU A 10 -9.93 -7.97 -20.02
CA LEU A 10 -8.65 -7.32 -19.88
C LEU A 10 -7.81 -8.13 -18.88
N THR A 11 -6.56 -8.40 -19.23
CA THR A 11 -5.56 -8.90 -18.29
C THR A 11 -4.66 -7.75 -17.96
N LEU A 12 -4.54 -7.42 -16.67
CA LEU A 12 -3.62 -6.39 -16.21
C LEU A 12 -2.25 -7.04 -16.00
N GLY A 13 -1.20 -6.40 -16.53
CA GLY A 13 0.19 -6.81 -16.31
C GLY A 13 0.79 -6.26 -15.01
N ILE A 14 -0.04 -5.66 -14.16
CA ILE A 14 0.34 -5.00 -12.92
C ILE A 14 -0.66 -5.35 -11.81
N ILE A 15 -0.23 -5.24 -10.57
CA ILE A 15 -1.12 -5.32 -9.40
C ILE A 15 -1.93 -4.01 -9.35
N PRO A 16 -3.27 -4.05 -9.35
CA PRO A 16 -4.08 -2.84 -9.23
C PRO A 16 -3.93 -2.23 -7.84
N GLU A 17 -3.73 -0.91 -7.78
CA GLU A 17 -3.73 -0.13 -6.53
C GLU A 17 -5.13 0.41 -6.18
N GLY A 18 -6.13 0.08 -7.00
CA GLY A 18 -7.52 0.46 -6.77
C GLY A 18 -8.44 -0.05 -7.86
N GLY A 19 -9.74 0.12 -7.61
CA GLY A 19 -10.78 -0.31 -8.52
C GLY A 19 -12.14 0.28 -8.19
N ALA A 20 -13.04 0.22 -9.18
CA ALA A 20 -14.42 0.61 -9.02
C ALA A 20 -15.35 -0.47 -9.57
N HIS A 21 -16.44 -0.73 -8.87
CA HIS A 21 -17.55 -1.56 -9.31
C HIS A 21 -18.77 -0.67 -9.57
N ILE A 22 -19.34 -0.78 -10.76
CA ILE A 22 -20.48 0.01 -11.19
C ILE A 22 -21.66 -0.93 -11.48
N ASP A 23 -22.69 -0.87 -10.65
CA ASP A 23 -23.96 -1.56 -10.86
C ASP A 23 -24.98 -0.56 -11.43
N VAL A 24 -25.14 -0.60 -12.75
CA VAL A 24 -26.03 0.31 -13.48
C VAL A 24 -27.51 0.10 -13.10
N PRO A 25 -28.06 -1.14 -13.07
CA PRO A 25 -29.43 -1.37 -12.66
C PRO A 25 -29.77 -0.79 -11.27
N ARG A 26 -28.85 -0.92 -10.30
CA ARG A 26 -29.07 -0.44 -8.93
C ARG A 26 -28.61 1.01 -8.72
N LYS A 27 -27.99 1.63 -9.72
CA LYS A 27 -27.33 2.94 -9.63
C LYS A 27 -26.41 3.02 -8.41
N THR A 28 -25.52 2.03 -8.27
CA THR A 28 -24.52 2.02 -7.20
C THR A 28 -23.10 1.99 -7.73
N VAL A 29 -22.21 2.77 -7.12
CA VAL A 29 -20.78 2.72 -7.37
C VAL A 29 -20.04 2.47 -6.07
N GLY A 30 -19.25 1.41 -6.05
CA GLY A 30 -18.33 1.13 -4.96
C GLY A 30 -16.88 1.26 -5.43
N ALA A 31 -16.02 1.81 -4.58
CA ALA A 31 -14.61 2.01 -4.92
C ALA A 31 -13.70 1.56 -3.76
N TRP A 32 -12.53 1.04 -4.12
CA TRP A 32 -11.45 0.70 -3.19
C TRP A 32 -10.10 1.20 -3.74
N GLN A 33 -9.16 1.49 -2.85
CA GLN A 33 -7.80 1.92 -3.14
C GLN A 33 -6.85 1.46 -2.01
N THR A 34 -5.62 1.08 -2.37
CA THR A 34 -4.57 0.75 -1.40
C THR A 34 -3.98 2.00 -0.73
N ALA A 35 -4.14 3.17 -1.35
CA ALA A 35 -3.81 4.48 -0.78
C ALA A 35 -4.73 5.57 -1.33
N ASP A 36 -5.58 6.16 -0.51
CA ASP A 36 -6.38 7.34 -0.90
C ASP A 36 -5.53 8.61 -0.81
N THR A 37 -4.75 8.86 -1.86
CA THR A 37 -3.86 10.03 -1.94
C THR A 37 -4.54 11.28 -2.50
N MET A 38 -5.73 11.15 -3.09
CA MET A 38 -6.36 12.19 -3.91
C MET A 38 -7.79 12.56 -3.47
N GLY A 39 -8.28 12.01 -2.34
CA GLY A 39 -9.60 12.32 -1.82
C GLY A 39 -10.73 11.75 -2.69
N ILE A 40 -10.49 10.61 -3.32
CA ILE A 40 -11.43 10.03 -4.29
C ILE A 40 -12.74 9.63 -3.61
N PHE A 41 -12.69 9.16 -2.37
CA PHE A 41 -13.87 8.74 -1.64
C PHE A 41 -14.79 9.91 -1.28
N GLN A 42 -14.21 11.08 -1.00
CA GLN A 42 -14.93 12.32 -0.72
C GLN A 42 -15.56 12.88 -1.99
N ALA A 43 -14.88 12.77 -3.13
CA ALA A 43 -15.38 13.27 -4.42
C ALA A 43 -16.43 12.35 -5.07
N LEU A 44 -16.46 11.06 -4.70
CA LEU A 44 -17.31 10.06 -5.36
C LEU A 44 -18.80 10.44 -5.44
N PRO A 45 -19.45 10.93 -4.37
CA PRO A 45 -20.87 11.31 -4.39
C PRO A 45 -21.17 12.45 -5.38
N ASP A 46 -20.26 13.41 -5.51
CA ASP A 46 -20.43 14.57 -6.38
C ASP A 46 -20.25 14.18 -7.86
N VAL A 47 -19.27 13.31 -8.14
CA VAL A 47 -19.02 12.79 -9.50
C VAL A 47 -20.16 11.88 -9.97
N TRP A 48 -20.76 11.11 -9.05
CA TRP A 48 -21.84 10.16 -9.32
C TRP A 48 -23.19 10.64 -8.77
N GLY A 49 -23.55 11.89 -9.10
CA GLY A 49 -24.80 12.50 -8.66
C GLY A 49 -26.03 11.63 -8.92
N GLY A 50 -26.82 11.41 -7.86
CA GLY A 50 -28.04 10.58 -7.92
C GLY A 50 -27.79 9.06 -7.93
N TRP A 51 -26.56 8.62 -7.72
CA TRP A 51 -26.20 7.22 -7.47
C TRP A 51 -25.85 7.03 -5.99
N ARG A 52 -26.00 5.79 -5.50
CA ARG A 52 -25.49 5.41 -4.19
C ARG A 52 -23.99 5.11 -4.30
N THR A 53 -23.18 5.85 -3.55
CA THR A 53 -21.74 5.65 -3.51
C THR A 53 -21.32 4.91 -2.25
N GLU A 54 -20.35 4.01 -2.39
CA GLU A 54 -19.83 3.21 -1.29
C GLU A 54 -18.29 3.27 -1.28
N CYS A 55 -17.73 3.63 -0.12
CA CYS A 55 -16.29 3.58 0.13
C CYS A 55 -15.96 2.21 0.74
N TRP A 56 -15.12 1.44 0.06
CA TRP A 56 -14.64 0.15 0.54
C TRP A 56 -13.20 0.22 1.07
N GLU A 57 -12.57 1.40 1.04
CA GLU A 57 -11.20 1.60 1.52
C GLU A 57 -10.23 0.65 0.81
N ASP A 58 -9.49 -0.18 1.54
CA ASP A 58 -8.55 -1.17 1.00
C ASP A 58 -9.19 -2.56 0.75
N ARG A 59 -10.51 -2.69 0.93
CA ARG A 59 -11.25 -3.97 0.79
C ARG A 59 -11.55 -4.31 -0.67
N PHE A 60 -10.54 -4.70 -1.43
CA PHE A 60 -10.71 -5.17 -2.82
C PHE A 60 -11.64 -6.39 -2.93
N GLU A 61 -11.79 -7.16 -1.85
CA GLU A 61 -12.64 -8.36 -1.77
C GLU A 61 -14.11 -8.03 -2.02
N GLU A 62 -14.58 -6.83 -1.65
CA GLU A 62 -15.93 -6.36 -1.98
C GLU A 62 -16.18 -6.33 -3.48
N GLN A 63 -15.18 -5.90 -4.26
CA GLN A 63 -15.26 -5.92 -5.71
C GLN A 63 -15.31 -7.37 -6.23
N LEU A 64 -14.49 -8.27 -5.67
CA LEU A 64 -14.46 -9.67 -6.08
C LEU A 64 -15.83 -10.35 -5.87
N ILE A 65 -16.42 -10.15 -4.69
CA ILE A 65 -17.75 -10.69 -4.34
C ILE A 65 -18.80 -10.20 -5.33
N ARG A 66 -18.84 -8.89 -5.61
CA ARG A 66 -19.86 -8.29 -6.50
C ARG A 66 -19.64 -8.61 -7.97
N CYS A 67 -18.41 -8.85 -8.39
CA CYS A 67 -18.10 -9.31 -9.74
C CYS A 67 -18.50 -10.77 -9.98
N ASN A 68 -18.82 -11.56 -8.94
CA ASN A 68 -19.38 -12.91 -9.05
C ASN A 68 -18.66 -13.79 -10.09
N GLY A 69 -17.33 -13.87 -10.00
CA GLY A 69 -16.48 -14.67 -10.89
C GLY A 69 -16.11 -14.02 -12.24
N ALA A 70 -16.61 -12.82 -12.54
CA ALA A 70 -16.18 -12.04 -13.70
C ALA A 70 -14.78 -11.43 -13.51
N LEU A 71 -14.40 -11.13 -12.26
CA LEU A 71 -13.05 -10.76 -11.87
C LEU A 71 -12.31 -12.03 -11.41
N ARG A 72 -11.11 -12.25 -11.95
CA ARG A 72 -10.22 -13.33 -11.55
C ARG A 72 -8.93 -12.71 -11.05
N LEU A 73 -8.51 -13.12 -9.87
CA LEU A 73 -7.23 -12.74 -9.29
C LEU A 73 -6.24 -13.89 -9.49
N PRO A 74 -4.94 -13.60 -9.68
CA PRO A 74 -3.93 -14.63 -9.57
C PRO A 74 -3.96 -15.23 -8.16
N GLU A 75 -3.54 -16.49 -8.03
CA GLU A 75 -3.31 -17.08 -6.71
C GLU A 75 -2.22 -16.29 -5.97
N LEU A 76 -2.42 -16.14 -4.66
CA LEU A 76 -1.46 -15.46 -3.81
C LEU A 76 -0.24 -16.36 -3.57
N ASP A 77 0.91 -15.94 -4.06
CA ASP A 77 2.18 -16.58 -3.74
C ASP A 77 2.67 -16.09 -2.37
N LEU A 78 2.29 -16.82 -1.33
CA LEU A 78 2.68 -16.52 0.05
C LEU A 78 4.20 -16.60 0.25
N ALA A 79 4.89 -17.52 -0.43
CA ALA A 79 6.33 -17.66 -0.30
C ALA A 79 7.06 -16.43 -0.87
N ALA A 80 6.70 -16.01 -2.09
CA ALA A 80 7.23 -14.80 -2.69
C ALA A 80 6.85 -13.53 -1.90
N GLY A 81 5.64 -13.50 -1.33
CA GLY A 81 5.19 -12.42 -0.44
C GLY A 81 6.04 -12.33 0.82
N MET A 82 6.37 -13.46 1.45
CA MET A 82 7.25 -13.51 2.63
C MET A 82 8.67 -13.06 2.31
N ASP A 83 9.23 -13.46 1.16
CA ASP A 83 10.55 -12.99 0.70
C ASP A 83 10.55 -11.47 0.51
N SER A 84 9.55 -10.95 -0.21
CA SER A 84 9.41 -9.50 -0.46
C SER A 84 9.28 -8.72 0.84
N ALA A 85 8.47 -9.20 1.79
CA ALA A 85 8.30 -8.55 3.09
C ALA A 85 9.60 -8.56 3.92
N ARG A 86 10.34 -9.66 3.91
CA ARG A 86 11.62 -9.79 4.60
C ARG A 86 12.67 -8.85 4.03
N GLU A 87 12.79 -8.77 2.71
CA GLU A 87 13.71 -7.85 2.02
C GLU A 87 13.35 -6.40 2.31
N TRP A 88 12.07 -6.05 2.18
CA TRP A 88 11.61 -4.69 2.47
C TRP A 88 11.86 -4.28 3.93
N LEU A 89 11.58 -5.16 4.89
CA LEU A 89 11.85 -4.91 6.31
C LEU A 89 13.35 -4.77 6.58
N ARG A 90 14.18 -5.61 5.96
CA ARG A 90 15.63 -5.51 6.05
C ARG A 90 16.10 -4.15 5.56
N ASP A 91 15.66 -3.74 4.38
CA ASP A 91 16.03 -2.45 3.80
C ASP A 91 15.55 -1.30 4.68
N ARG A 92 14.33 -1.36 5.19
CA ARG A 92 13.77 -0.31 6.06
C ARG A 92 14.51 -0.19 7.40
N ILE A 93 14.86 -1.32 8.02
CA ILE A 93 15.54 -1.36 9.32
C ILE A 93 17.01 -0.94 9.19
N PHE A 94 17.69 -1.46 8.16
CA PHE A 94 19.11 -1.25 7.92
C PHE A 94 19.39 -0.15 6.89
N GLN A 95 18.38 0.67 6.57
CA GLN A 95 18.53 1.83 5.69
C GLN A 95 19.65 2.75 6.19
N ARG A 96 20.30 3.44 5.24
CA ARG A 96 21.31 4.45 5.57
C ARG A 96 20.67 5.54 6.41
N PHE A 97 21.46 6.18 7.26
CA PHE A 97 20.96 7.28 8.09
C PHE A 97 20.29 8.38 7.25
N SER A 98 20.86 8.73 6.10
CA SER A 98 20.29 9.70 5.13
C SER A 98 18.87 9.36 4.68
N ASP A 99 18.52 8.09 4.69
CA ASP A 99 17.24 7.57 4.17
C ASP A 99 16.23 7.38 5.31
N SER A 100 16.66 7.62 6.56
CA SER A 100 15.81 7.56 7.74
C SER A 100 15.00 8.84 7.96
N PRO A 101 13.87 8.78 8.70
CA PRO A 101 13.12 9.98 9.07
C PRO A 101 13.99 11.08 9.68
N ALA A 102 14.90 10.72 10.59
CA ALA A 102 15.85 11.66 11.21
C ALA A 102 16.81 12.30 10.18
N GLY A 103 17.37 11.49 9.27
CA GLY A 103 18.23 12.01 8.19
C GLY A 103 17.49 12.92 7.22
N GLN A 104 16.22 12.61 6.90
CA GLN A 104 15.38 13.47 6.07
C GLN A 104 15.01 14.78 6.78
N ILE A 105 14.77 14.77 8.09
CA ILE A 105 14.56 15.98 8.90
C ILE A 105 15.80 16.88 8.86
N LEU A 106 17.00 16.33 9.05
CA LEU A 106 18.25 17.10 8.94
C LEU A 106 18.42 17.70 7.54
N LYS A 107 18.20 16.90 6.49
CA LYS A 107 18.26 17.37 5.10
C LYS A 107 17.28 18.51 4.84
N LEU A 108 16.05 18.41 5.34
CA LEU A 108 15.05 19.48 5.23
C LEU A 108 15.48 20.74 5.99
N SER A 109 16.07 20.59 7.18
CA SER A 109 16.61 21.72 7.94
C SER A 109 17.70 22.46 7.18
N GLU A 110 18.62 21.73 6.55
CA GLU A 110 19.70 22.31 5.73
C GLU A 110 19.12 23.07 4.53
N LEU A 111 18.14 22.50 3.83
CA LEU A 111 17.49 23.15 2.68
C LEU A 111 16.72 24.42 3.06
N LEU A 112 16.18 24.48 4.28
CA LEU A 112 15.36 25.58 4.76
C LEU A 112 16.15 26.66 5.51
N ALA A 113 17.46 26.44 5.76
CA ALA A 113 18.29 27.34 6.57
C ALA A 113 18.27 28.80 6.09
N ASP A 114 18.28 29.01 4.77
CA ASP A 114 18.29 30.35 4.17
C ASP A 114 16.92 31.04 4.17
N VAL A 115 15.84 30.27 4.24
CA VAL A 115 14.46 30.77 4.09
C VAL A 115 13.74 30.90 5.43
N GLY A 116 14.19 30.15 6.44
CA GLY A 116 13.63 30.12 7.79
C GLY A 116 14.74 30.19 8.85
N PRO A 117 15.42 31.34 9.04
CA PRO A 117 16.54 31.46 9.98
C PRO A 117 16.16 31.24 11.46
N GLY A 118 14.86 31.21 11.78
CA GLY A 118 14.34 30.85 13.11
C GLY A 118 13.85 29.41 13.23
N LEU A 119 14.00 28.58 12.19
CA LEU A 119 13.63 27.17 12.24
C LEU A 119 14.69 26.40 13.05
N VAL A 120 14.27 25.85 14.19
CA VAL A 120 15.12 25.04 15.05
C VAL A 120 14.59 23.61 15.06
N VAL A 121 15.42 22.67 14.62
CA VAL A 121 15.18 21.24 14.82
C VAL A 121 15.71 20.86 16.20
N SER A 122 14.87 20.30 17.06
CA SER A 122 15.31 19.81 18.37
C SER A 122 16.17 18.55 18.23
N ASP A 123 17.11 18.36 19.15
CA ASP A 123 17.94 17.15 19.18
C ASP A 123 17.08 15.87 19.29
N ASP A 124 15.95 15.94 20.00
CA ASP A 124 14.99 14.84 20.14
C ASP A 124 14.38 14.41 18.79
N ALA A 125 14.21 15.34 17.84
CA ALA A 125 13.64 15.04 16.53
C ALA A 125 14.56 14.21 15.64
N VAL A 126 15.86 14.18 15.93
CA VAL A 126 16.89 13.49 15.13
C VAL A 126 17.53 12.30 15.86
N THR A 127 17.41 12.23 17.20
CA THR A 127 18.01 11.18 18.02
C THR A 127 17.07 10.00 18.29
N ASN A 128 15.75 10.21 18.37
CA ASN A 128 14.77 9.15 18.62
C ASN A 128 14.32 8.41 17.34
N GLY A 129 15.28 8.01 16.51
CA GLY A 129 15.03 7.03 15.45
C GLY A 129 14.87 5.66 16.08
N GLY A 130 13.63 5.28 16.43
CA GLY A 130 13.22 4.06 17.16
C GLY A 130 14.21 2.88 17.18
N ALA A 131 14.29 2.21 18.34
CA ALA A 131 15.22 1.12 18.60
C ALA A 131 15.29 0.11 17.43
N ARG A 132 16.50 -0.06 16.88
CA ARG A 132 16.77 -1.07 15.86
C ARG A 132 16.98 -2.43 16.55
N PRO A 133 16.54 -3.54 15.94
CA PRO A 133 16.88 -4.86 16.46
C PRO A 133 18.40 -5.03 16.43
N ASN A 134 18.94 -5.62 17.48
CA ASN A 134 20.31 -6.11 17.47
C ASN A 134 20.43 -7.34 16.55
N ASN A 135 21.66 -7.82 16.33
CA ASN A 135 21.93 -8.94 15.43
C ASN A 135 21.20 -10.24 15.86
N GLU A 136 21.04 -10.48 17.17
CA GLU A 136 20.36 -11.67 17.69
C GLU A 136 18.85 -11.59 17.53
N GLU A 137 18.27 -10.41 17.76
CA GLU A 137 16.85 -10.11 17.50
C GLU A 137 16.51 -10.29 16.02
N TRP A 138 17.35 -9.77 15.14
CA TRP A 138 17.18 -9.94 13.70
C TRP A 138 17.33 -11.41 13.26
N ALA A 139 18.31 -12.14 13.81
CA ALA A 139 18.48 -13.56 13.53
C ALA A 139 17.26 -14.39 13.97
N ARG A 140 16.66 -14.06 15.12
CA ARG A 140 15.42 -14.70 15.59
C ARG A 140 14.24 -14.44 14.64
N PHE A 141 14.10 -13.21 14.16
CA PHE A 141 13.08 -12.88 13.14
C PHE A 141 13.28 -13.70 11.86
N VAL A 142 14.50 -13.75 11.34
CA VAL A 142 14.84 -14.54 10.14
C VAL A 142 14.51 -16.01 10.33
N ALA A 143 14.90 -16.60 11.46
CA ALA A 143 14.61 -18.00 11.76
C ALA A 143 13.09 -18.29 11.82
N ALA A 144 12.30 -17.36 12.37
CA ALA A 144 10.85 -17.47 12.38
C ALA A 144 10.24 -17.43 10.97
N CYS A 145 10.74 -16.55 10.09
CA CYS A 145 10.32 -16.53 8.68
C CYS A 145 10.64 -17.87 7.97
N ASP A 146 11.83 -18.42 8.21
CA ASP A 146 12.26 -19.67 7.59
C ASP A 146 11.41 -20.87 8.08
N LEU A 147 11.03 -20.89 9.36
CA LEU A 147 10.12 -21.91 9.93
C LEU A 147 8.73 -21.88 9.29
N VAL A 148 8.13 -20.70 9.16
CA VAL A 148 6.80 -20.54 8.54
C VAL A 148 6.84 -20.97 7.07
N ARG A 149 7.94 -20.65 6.37
CA ARG A 149 8.15 -21.09 4.99
C ARG A 149 8.23 -22.62 4.88
N GLY A 150 8.99 -23.27 5.75
CA GLY A 150 9.08 -24.73 5.78
C GLY A 150 7.72 -25.40 5.97
N ALA A 151 6.93 -24.90 6.92
CA ALA A 151 5.58 -25.43 7.18
C ALA A 151 4.63 -25.25 5.99
N HIS A 152 4.70 -24.12 5.28
CA HIS A 152 3.90 -23.90 4.07
C HIS A 152 4.33 -24.76 2.89
N ALA A 153 5.64 -24.98 2.71
CA ALA A 153 6.15 -25.85 1.66
C ALA A 153 5.78 -27.33 1.88
N GLU A 154 5.64 -27.77 3.13
CA GLU A 154 5.19 -29.13 3.48
C GLU A 154 3.67 -29.33 3.34
N SER A 155 2.90 -28.24 3.34
CA SER A 155 1.42 -28.25 3.31
C SER A 155 0.83 -28.03 1.91
N ALA A 156 1.66 -27.73 0.91
CA ALA A 156 1.30 -27.49 -0.49
C ALA A 156 1.53 -28.74 -1.35
#